data_AF-A0A2B9DQQ1-F1
#
_entry.id   AF-A0A2B9DQQ1-F1
#
_cell.length_a   1.000
_cell.length_b   1.000
_cell.length_c   1.000
_cell.angle_alpha   90.00
_cell.angle_beta   90.00
_cell.angle_gamma   90.00
#
_symmetry.space_group_name_H-M   'P 1'
#
loop_
_entity.id
_entity.type
_entity.pdbx_description
1 polymer ?
#
loop_
_entity_poly.entity_id
_entity_poly.type
_entity_poly.pdbx_seq_one_letter_code
_entity_poly.pdbx_strand_id
1 'polypeptide(L)' 'MRRKKDLLKQWKVDLQAVQEEKRMKKKAKNKKYSIPGNTAGFMNGKNTYHKENGVWKQRNK' A
#
# COMPACT_ATOMS: atom_id res chain seq x y z
N MET A 1 35.85 -16.40 21.97
CA MET A 1 35.20 -15.17 21.46
C MET A 1 34.64 -15.25 20.02
N ARG A 2 34.96 -16.28 19.20
CA ARG A 2 34.42 -16.43 17.81
C ARG A 2 32.89 -16.57 17.75
N ARG A 3 32.32 -17.41 18.61
CA ARG A 3 30.88 -17.74 18.63
C ARG A 3 29.93 -16.54 18.70
N LYS A 4 30.28 -15.46 19.42
CA LYS A 4 29.44 -14.25 19.52
C LYS A 4 29.37 -13.47 18.20
N LYS A 5 30.47 -13.43 17.43
CA LYS A 5 30.51 -12.77 16.12
C LYS A 5 29.71 -13.55 15.08
N ASP A 6 29.76 -14.88 15.18
CA ASP A 6 28.99 -15.76 14.29
C ASP A 6 27.48 -15.66 14.57
N LEU A 7 27.11 -15.56 15.86
CA LEU A 7 25.72 -15.31 16.26
C LEU A 7 25.17 -14.00 15.70
N LEU A 8 25.95 -12.91 15.77
CA LEU A 8 25.54 -11.61 15.25
C LEU A 8 25.38 -11.61 13.72
N LYS A 9 26.24 -12.35 13.01
CA LYS A 9 26.11 -12.55 11.56
C LYS A 9 24.82 -13.30 11.23
N GLN A 10 24.52 -14.38 11.95
CA GLN A 10 23.28 -15.15 11.76
C GLN A 10 22.04 -14.29 11.99
N TRP A 11 22.01 -13.52 13.09
CA TRP A 11 20.91 -12.60 13.40
C TRP A 11 20.65 -11.57 12.30
N LYS A 12 21.71 -11.06 11.66
CA LYS A 12 21.56 -10.10 10.56
C LYS A 12 20.96 -10.75 9.31
N VAL A 13 21.38 -11.98 9.01
CA VAL A 13 20.83 -12.77 7.89
C VAL A 13 19.36 -13.09 8.13
N ASP A 14 19.00 -13.53 9.34
CA ASP A 14 17.63 -13.87 9.71
C ASP A 14 16.72 -12.63 9.64
N LEU A 15 17.19 -11.48 10.10
CA LEU A 15 16.45 -10.21 10.01
C LEU A 15 16.15 -9.81 8.56
N GLN A 16 17.13 -9.98 7.66
CA GLN A 16 16.97 -9.68 6.25
C GLN A 16 15.98 -10.64 5.58
N ALA A 17 16.06 -11.93 5.88
CA ALA A 17 15.13 -12.94 5.39
C ALA A 17 13.67 -12.64 5.80
N VAL A 18 13.44 -12.29 7.06
CA VAL A 18 12.11 -11.92 7.57
C VAL A 18 11.57 -10.66 6.88
N GLN A 19 12.42 -9.67 6.61
CA GLN A 19 12.02 -8.45 5.93
C GLN A 19 11.62 -8.71 4.46
N GLU A 20 12.39 -9.57 3.77
CA GLU A 20 12.12 -9.95 2.39
C GLU A 20 10.84 -10.79 2.26
N GLU A 21 10.62 -11.75 3.16
CA GLU A 21 9.38 -12.53 3.22
C GLU A 21 8.15 -11.61 3.42
N LYS A 22 8.24 -10.62 4.33
CA LYS A 22 7.19 -9.60 4.52
C LYS A 22 6.98 -8.74 3.28
N ARG A 23 8.05 -8.38 2.57
CA ARG A 23 7.97 -7.59 1.32
C ARG A 23 7.27 -8.38 0.22
N MET A 24 7.57 -9.66 0.07
CA MET A 24 6.94 -10.53 -0.92
C MET A 24 5.45 -10.75 -0.62
N LYS A 25 5.09 -10.95 0.66
CA LYS A 25 3.69 -10.99 1.11
C LYS A 25 2.93 -9.68 0.85
N LYS A 26 3.56 -8.52 1.04
CA LYS A 26 2.94 -7.21 0.73
C LYS A 26 2.74 -6.99 -0.77
N LYS A 27 3.68 -7.42 -1.62
CA LYS A 27 3.56 -7.30 -3.09
C LYS A 27 2.43 -8.15 -3.66
N ALA A 28 2.13 -9.30 -3.04
CA ALA A 28 1.08 -10.21 -3.50
C ALA A 28 -0.35 -9.74 -3.15
N LYS A 29 -0.54 -8.92 -2.11
CA LYS A 29 -1.89 -8.56 -1.61
C LYS A 29 -2.64 -7.52 -2.46
N ASN A 30 -2.01 -6.81 -3.39
CA ASN A 30 -2.58 -5.61 -4.00
C ASN A 30 -2.74 -5.64 -5.53
N LYS A 31 -3.11 -6.77 -6.14
CA LYS A 31 -3.29 -6.83 -7.61
C LYS A 31 -4.65 -7.32 -8.13
N LYS A 32 -5.64 -7.59 -7.27
CA LYS A 32 -6.99 -7.94 -7.77
C LYS A 32 -7.76 -6.73 -8.32
N TYR A 33 -7.50 -5.53 -7.79
CA TYR A 33 -8.17 -4.27 -8.17
C TYR A 33 -7.19 -3.14 -8.46
N SER A 34 -5.98 -3.46 -8.92
CA SER A 34 -5.03 -2.42 -9.34
C SER A 34 -5.55 -1.84 -10.65
N ILE A 35 -6.06 -0.60 -10.61
CA ILE A 35 -6.48 0.14 -11.80
C ILE A 35 -5.21 0.61 -12.52
N PRO A 36 -4.91 0.12 -13.74
CA PRO A 36 -3.78 0.62 -14.51
C PRO A 36 -4.15 1.99 -15.09
N GLY A 37 -3.39 3.03 -14.74
CA GLY A 37 -3.59 4.39 -15.27
C GLY A 37 -3.52 5.48 -14.19
N ASN A 38 -3.62 6.74 -14.61
CA ASN A 38 -3.63 7.90 -13.71
C ASN A 38 -5.00 8.02 -13.01
N THR A 39 -5.12 7.38 -11.84
CA THR A 39 -6.35 7.41 -11.03
C THR A 39 -6.81 8.82 -10.69
N ALA A 40 -5.92 9.82 -10.68
CA ALA A 40 -6.27 11.21 -10.36
C ALA A 40 -7.25 11.84 -11.37
N GLY A 41 -7.29 11.35 -12.62
CA GLY A 41 -8.25 11.84 -13.62
C GLY A 41 -9.69 11.38 -13.34
N PHE A 42 -9.84 10.11 -12.92
CA PHE A 42 -11.15 9.48 -12.67
C PHE A 42 -11.65 9.68 -11.23
N MET A 43 -10.78 9.53 -10.23
CA MET A 43 -11.06 9.84 -8.83
C MET A 43 -10.92 11.34 -8.55
N ASN A 44 -11.50 12.18 -9.41
CA ASN A 44 -11.60 13.59 -9.12
C ASN A 44 -12.78 13.85 -8.16
N GLY A 45 -12.62 14.78 -7.22
CA GLY A 45 -13.70 15.23 -6.33
C GLY A 45 -14.81 16.02 -7.05
N LYS A 46 -14.73 16.11 -8.39
CA LYS A 46 -15.66 16.86 -9.25
C LYS A 46 -16.90 16.03 -9.60
N ASN A 47 -16.75 14.71 -9.65
CA ASN A 47 -17.85 13.76 -9.81
C ASN A 47 -18.46 13.30 -8.47
N THR A 48 -18.03 13.91 -7.36
CA THR A 48 -18.57 13.60 -6.03
C THR A 48 -19.91 14.29 -5.85
N TYR A 49 -20.95 13.50 -5.59
CA TYR A 49 -22.24 14.00 -5.13
C TYR A 49 -22.16 14.34 -3.65
N HIS A 50 -22.75 15.46 -3.28
CA HIS A 50 -22.93 15.85 -1.89
C HIS A 50 -24.40 16.16 -1.63
N LYS A 51 -24.80 16.09 -0.37
CA LYS A 51 -26.18 16.36 0.05
C LYS A 51 -26.25 17.76 0.62
N GLU A 52 -27.00 18.63 -0.03
CA GLU A 52 -27.21 20.01 0.41
C GLU A 52 -28.72 20.24 0.54
N ASN A 53 -29.18 20.67 1.71
CA ASN A 53 -30.61 20.90 1.99
C ASN A 53 -31.52 19.71 1.61
N GLY A 54 -31.05 18.48 1.85
CA GLY A 54 -31.78 17.25 1.52
C GLY A 54 -31.68 16.80 0.06
N VAL A 55 -31.15 17.62 -0.84
CA VAL A 55 -31.04 17.36 -2.28
C VAL A 55 -29.63 16.91 -2.63
N TRP A 56 -29.53 15.87 -3.47
CA TRP A 56 -28.25 15.44 -4.03
C TRP A 56 -27.81 16.40 -5.12
N LYS A 57 -26.67 17.06 -4.92
CA LYS A 57 -26.06 17.95 -5.91
C LYS A 57 -24.70 17.46 -6.33
N GLN A 58 -24.42 17.62 -7.62
CA GLN A 58 -23.09 17.39 -8.18
C GLN A 58 -22.31 18.70 -8.14
N ARG A 59 -21.04 18.66 -7.74
CA ARG A 59 -20.21 19.87 -7.53
C ARG A 59 -19.89 20.66 -8.80
N ASN A 60 -20.10 20.07 -9.98
CA ASN A 60 -19.76 20.61 -11.30
C ASN A 60 -20.95 21.20 -12.06
N LYS A 61 -22.13 21.35 -11.43
CA LYS A 61 -23.30 21.98 -12.03
C LYS A 61 -23.65 23.27 -11.32
#